data_AF-A0A2Z4WB30-F1
#
_entry.id   AF-A0A2Z4WB30-F1
#
_cell.length_a   1.000
_cell.length_b   1.000
_cell.length_c   1.000
_cell.angle_alpha   90.00
_cell.angle_beta   90.00
_cell.angle_gamma   90.00
#
_symmetry.space_group_name_H-M   'P 1'
#
loop_
_entity.id
_entity.type
_entity.pdbx_description
1 polymer ?
#
loop_
_entity_poly.entity_id
_entity_poly.type
_entity_poly.pdbx_seq_one_letter_code
_entity_poly.pdbx_strand_id
1 'polypeptide(L)'
;MCEKVMSLEEFLKVEKQDKIIRLDNTITKLTRNKKLNKLIIISLASYMNLQKVVYAVGTEKLDIAGNRLLNIVRYLGKFACLFFCFAEIIKTLAEGDIKSIGKIIMKYCIAFSSFYFLPWVFDVIRECFS
;
A
#
# COMPACT_ATOMS: atom_id res chain seq x y z
N MET A 1 -11.33 -49.42 -4.92
CA MET A 1 -10.93 -48.00 -4.83
C MET A 1 -9.65 -47.88 -5.65
N CYS A 2 -9.75 -47.52 -6.93
CA CYS A 2 -8.56 -47.42 -7.77
C CYS A 2 -7.78 -46.17 -7.36
N GLU A 3 -6.60 -46.38 -6.80
CA GLU A 3 -5.65 -45.31 -6.51
C GLU A 3 -5.13 -44.80 -7.86
N LYS A 4 -5.62 -43.63 -8.27
CA LYS A 4 -5.19 -42.98 -9.51
C LYS A 4 -3.76 -42.48 -9.30
N VAL A 5 -2.78 -43.28 -9.70
CA VAL A 5 -1.38 -42.85 -9.85
C VAL A 5 -1.32 -41.78 -10.94
N MET A 6 -1.39 -40.52 -10.51
CA MET A 6 -1.12 -39.38 -11.36
C MET A 6 0.39 -39.16 -11.44
N SER A 7 0.88 -38.70 -12.58
CA SER A 7 2.24 -38.19 -12.66
C SER A 7 2.34 -36.89 -11.83
N LEU A 8 3.54 -36.56 -11.34
CA LEU A 8 3.79 -35.33 -10.59
C LEU A 8 3.25 -34.08 -11.31
N GLU A 9 3.29 -34.07 -12.65
CA GLU A 9 2.77 -32.96 -13.45
C GLU A 9 1.24 -32.85 -13.41
N GLU A 10 0.51 -33.97 -13.40
CA GLU A 10 -0.94 -33.96 -13.29
C GLU A 10 -1.39 -33.55 -11.89
N PHE A 11 -0.71 -34.02 -10.85
CA PHE A 11 -0.95 -33.58 -9.47
C PHE A 11 -0.76 -32.06 -9.30
N LEU A 12 0.33 -31.50 -9.85
CA LEU A 12 0.60 -30.07 -9.79
C LEU A 12 -0.44 -29.23 -10.55
N LYS A 13 -0.97 -29.73 -11.67
CA LYS A 13 -2.03 -29.05 -12.43
C LYS A 13 -3.34 -29.01 -11.65
N VAL A 14 -3.74 -30.13 -11.05
CA VAL A 14 -4.97 -30.21 -10.23
C VAL A 14 -4.85 -29.30 -9.00
N GLU A 15 -3.71 -29.28 -8.30
CA GLU A 15 -3.53 -28.43 -7.13
C GLU A 15 -3.53 -26.93 -7.47
N LYS A 16 -2.94 -26.55 -8.62
CA LYS A 16 -3.03 -25.16 -9.12
C LYS A 16 -4.46 -24.79 -9.45
N GLN A 17 -5.22 -25.68 -10.08
CA GLN A 17 -6.59 -25.42 -10.50
C GLN A 17 -7.54 -25.29 -9.30
N ASP A 18 -7.38 -26.13 -8.28
CA ASP A 18 -8.13 -26.00 -7.01
C ASP A 18 -7.84 -24.69 -6.27
N LYS A 19 -6.58 -24.23 -6.27
CA LYS A 19 -6.23 -22.93 -5.71
C LYS A 19 -6.90 -21.77 -6.46
N ILE A 20 -6.97 -21.82 -7.79
CA ILE A 20 -7.62 -20.79 -8.61
C ILE A 20 -9.13 -20.73 -8.30
N ILE A 21 -9.81 -21.88 -8.22
CA ILE A 21 -11.25 -21.96 -7.93
C ILE A 21 -11.56 -21.42 -6.52
N ARG A 22 -10.71 -21.69 -5.54
CA ARG A 22 -10.84 -21.13 -4.17
C ARG A 22 -10.62 -19.62 -4.15
N LEU A 23 -9.69 -19.12 -4.97
CA LEU A 23 -9.43 -17.70 -5.11
C LEU A 23 -10.65 -16.98 -5.70
N ASP A 24 -11.21 -17.50 -6.80
CA ASP A 24 -12.36 -16.91 -7.49
C ASP A 24 -13.60 -16.83 -6.60
N ASN A 25 -13.86 -17.87 -5.79
CA ASN A 25 -14.96 -17.87 -4.83
C ASN A 25 -14.77 -16.81 -3.73
N THR A 26 -13.54 -16.57 -3.29
CA THR A 26 -13.20 -15.54 -2.31
C THR A 26 -13.36 -14.14 -2.90
N ILE A 27 -12.88 -13.94 -4.14
CA ILE A 27 -13.00 -12.69 -4.89
C ILE A 27 -14.46 -12.35 -5.14
N THR A 28 -15.28 -13.33 -5.51
CA THR A 28 -16.72 -13.13 -5.75
C THR A 28 -17.46 -12.70 -4.48
N LYS A 29 -17.11 -13.27 -3.32
CA LYS A 29 -17.66 -12.86 -2.02
C LYS A 29 -17.23 -11.45 -1.61
N LEU A 30 -16.00 -11.05 -1.91
CA LEU A 30 -15.48 -9.69 -1.68
C LEU A 30 -16.11 -8.65 -2.63
N THR A 31 -16.35 -9.03 -3.89
CA THR A 31 -16.89 -8.20 -4.97
C THR A 31 -18.34 -7.78 -4.74
N ARG A 32 -19.09 -8.56 -3.95
CA ARG A 32 -20.48 -8.27 -3.53
C ARG A 32 -20.61 -6.94 -2.77
N ASN A 33 -19.54 -6.45 -2.15
CA ASN A 33 -19.53 -5.15 -1.47
C ASN A 33 -18.88 -4.06 -2.34
N LYS A 34 -19.69 -3.17 -2.92
CA LYS A 34 -19.24 -2.11 -3.86
C LYS A 34 -18.14 -1.19 -3.29
N LYS A 35 -18.15 -0.94 -1.97
CA LYS A 35 -17.13 -0.11 -1.28
C LYS A 35 -15.78 -0.83 -1.14
N LEU A 36 -15.79 -2.12 -0.78
CA LEU A 36 -14.58 -2.94 -0.65
C LEU A 36 -13.95 -3.23 -2.01
N ASN A 37 -14.77 -3.51 -3.02
CA ASN A 37 -14.27 -3.78 -4.37
C ASN A 37 -13.50 -2.57 -4.95
N LYS A 38 -13.99 -1.35 -4.72
CA LYS A 38 -13.28 -0.13 -5.14
C LYS A 38 -11.92 0.03 -4.45
N LEU A 39 -11.81 -0.32 -3.16
CA LEU A 39 -10.55 -0.27 -2.42
C LEU A 39 -9.55 -1.33 -2.90
N ILE A 40 -10.02 -2.54 -3.21
CA ILE A 40 -9.20 -3.64 -3.72
C ILE A 40 -8.67 -3.32 -5.12
N ILE A 41 -9.52 -2.76 -6.00
CA ILE A 41 -9.09 -2.35 -7.35
C ILE A 41 -8.04 -1.24 -7.27
N ILE A 42 -8.21 -0.25 -6.38
CA ILE A 42 -7.23 0.83 -6.17
C ILE A 42 -5.90 0.27 -5.63
N SER A 43 -5.94 -0.66 -4.68
CA SER A 43 -4.73 -1.26 -4.12
C SER A 43 -4.00 -2.15 -5.13
N LEU A 44 -4.73 -2.95 -5.92
CA LEU A 44 -4.16 -3.75 -7.01
C LEU A 44 -3.56 -2.89 -8.12
N ALA A 45 -4.25 -1.82 -8.55
CA ALA A 45 -3.74 -0.90 -9.57
C ALA A 45 -2.46 -0.18 -9.12
N SER A 46 -2.37 0.12 -7.81
CA SER A 46 -1.16 0.70 -7.21
C SER A 46 -0.01 -0.31 -7.16
N TYR A 47 -0.32 -1.56 -6.80
CA TYR A 47 0.66 -2.65 -6.72
C TYR A 47 1.21 -3.07 -8.10
N MET A 48 0.35 -3.10 -9.13
CA MET A 48 0.76 -3.42 -10.51
C MET A 48 1.66 -2.36 -11.13
N ASN A 49 1.48 -1.08 -10.79
CA ASN A 49 2.41 -0.03 -11.22
C ASN A 49 3.79 -0.15 -10.55
N LEU A 50 3.87 -0.79 -9.39
CA LEU A 50 5.10 -0.96 -8.62
C LEU A 50 6.08 -1.96 -9.25
N GLN A 51 5.56 -3.06 -9.80
CA GLN A 51 6.40 -4.17 -10.27
C GLN A 51 7.13 -3.89 -11.59
N LYS A 52 6.77 -2.82 -12.29
CA LYS A 52 7.23 -2.62 -13.68
C LYS A 52 8.69 -2.19 -13.80
N VAL A 53 9.38 -1.72 -12.75
CA VAL A 53 10.73 -1.18 -12.95
C VAL A 53 11.63 -1.27 -11.72
N VAL A 54 12.43 -2.34 -11.57
CA VAL A 54 13.83 -2.22 -11.12
C VAL A 54 14.66 -3.41 -11.64
N TYR A 55 15.37 -3.22 -12.75
CA TYR A 55 16.58 -4.00 -13.07
C TYR A 55 17.70 -3.00 -13.42
N ALA A 56 18.83 -3.11 -12.69
CA ALA A 56 20.22 -2.93 -13.15
C ALA A 56 21.16 -2.07 -12.27
N VAL A 57 22.38 -2.58 -12.13
CA VAL A 57 23.75 -2.03 -12.08
C VAL A 57 23.93 -0.50 -12.29
N GLY A 58 24.40 0.22 -11.26
CA GLY A 58 24.88 1.62 -11.27
C GLY A 58 24.29 2.51 -10.15
N THR A 59 25.06 3.44 -9.58
CA THR A 59 24.61 4.36 -8.49
C THR A 59 23.55 5.36 -8.95
N GLU A 60 23.54 5.78 -10.22
CA GLU A 60 22.43 6.59 -10.77
C GLU A 60 21.08 5.88 -10.68
N LYS A 61 21.08 4.55 -10.85
CA LYS A 61 19.86 3.75 -10.71
C LYS A 61 19.44 3.60 -9.25
N LEU A 62 20.38 3.78 -8.30
CA LEU A 62 20.08 3.83 -6.87
C LEU A 62 19.34 5.13 -6.51
N ASP A 63 19.75 6.28 -7.05
CA ASP A 63 19.02 7.55 -6.84
C ASP A 63 17.63 7.52 -7.49
N ILE A 64 17.51 6.96 -8.69
CA ILE A 64 16.20 6.76 -9.35
C ILE A 64 15.32 5.80 -8.53
N ALA A 65 15.90 4.71 -8.01
CA ALA A 65 15.17 3.76 -7.16
C ALA A 65 14.76 4.40 -5.83
N GLY A 66 15.64 5.19 -5.21
CA GLY A 66 15.36 5.94 -3.99
C GLY A 66 14.22 6.94 -4.18
N ASN A 67 14.24 7.71 -5.27
CA ASN A 67 13.18 8.66 -5.57
C ASN A 67 11.84 7.98 -5.88
N ARG A 68 11.86 6.82 -6.56
CA ARG A 68 10.65 6.00 -6.74
C ARG A 68 10.10 5.47 -5.44
N LEU A 69 10.95 4.90 -4.58
CA LEU A 69 10.57 4.39 -3.27
C LEU A 69 9.98 5.51 -2.40
N LEU A 70 10.58 6.70 -2.44
CA LEU A 70 10.07 7.87 -1.74
C LEU A 70 8.70 8.31 -2.25
N ASN A 71 8.47 8.29 -3.58
CA ASN A 71 7.16 8.57 -4.15
C ASN A 71 6.10 7.55 -3.74
N ILE A 72 6.48 6.27 -3.63
CA ILE A 72 5.59 5.21 -3.14
C ILE A 72 5.20 5.46 -1.69
N VAL A 73 6.19 5.76 -0.83
CA VAL A 73 5.95 6.05 0.60
C VAL A 73 5.09 7.30 0.76
N ARG A 74 5.32 8.36 -0.03
CA ARG A 74 4.47 9.56 -0.03
C ARG A 74 3.03 9.26 -0.46
N TYR A 75 2.85 8.45 -1.50
CA TYR A 75 1.54 8.04 -1.97
C TYR A 75 0.79 7.22 -0.90
N LEU A 76 1.43 6.22 -0.30
CA LEU A 76 0.86 5.41 0.78
C LEU A 76 0.60 6.26 2.05
N GLY A 77 1.55 7.12 2.42
CA GLY A 77 1.47 8.01 3.56
C GLY A 77 0.29 8.99 3.48
N LYS A 78 -0.05 9.47 2.26
CA LYS A 78 -1.23 10.31 2.04
C LYS A 78 -2.51 9.60 2.44
N PHE A 79 -2.70 8.37 1.96
CA PHE A 79 -3.91 7.62 2.28
C PHE A 79 -3.93 7.20 3.74
N ALA A 80 -2.79 6.76 4.29
CA ALA A 80 -2.67 6.43 5.70
C ALA A 80 -3.04 7.61 6.60
N CYS A 81 -2.43 8.80 6.40
CA CYS A 81 -2.75 9.99 7.18
C CYS A 81 -4.23 10.39 7.04
N LEU A 82 -4.83 10.31 5.86
CA LEU A 82 -6.25 10.58 5.67
C LEU A 82 -7.13 9.61 6.45
N PHE A 83 -6.87 8.29 6.37
CA PHE A 83 -7.65 7.28 7.09
C PHE A 83 -7.56 7.47 8.60
N PHE A 84 -6.35 7.70 9.13
CA PHE A 84 -6.15 7.93 10.57
C PHE A 84 -6.78 9.26 11.02
N CYS A 85 -6.67 10.33 10.23
CA CYS A 85 -7.31 11.60 10.51
C CYS A 85 -8.84 11.45 10.60
N PHE A 86 -9.47 10.78 9.62
CA PHE A 86 -10.92 10.53 9.67
C PHE A 86 -11.32 9.68 10.87
N ALA A 87 -10.57 8.62 11.19
CA ALA A 87 -10.86 7.75 12.33
C ALA A 87 -10.82 8.55 13.65
N GLU A 88 -9.82 9.41 13.81
CA GLU A 88 -9.66 10.21 15.03
C GLU A 88 -10.71 11.33 15.12
N ILE A 89 -11.07 11.97 14.00
CA ILE A 89 -12.17 12.94 13.96
C ILE A 89 -13.49 12.28 14.39
N ILE A 90 -13.82 11.09 13.86
CA ILE A 90 -15.04 10.36 14.24
C ILE A 90 -15.03 10.03 15.73
N LYS A 91 -13.89 9.58 16.26
CA LYS A 91 -13.73 9.26 17.68
C LYS A 91 -13.96 10.49 18.56
N THR A 92 -13.34 11.61 18.22
CA THR A 92 -13.43 12.87 18.97
C THR A 92 -14.85 13.44 18.92
N LEU A 93 -15.53 13.26 17.78
CA LEU A 93 -16.93 13.64 17.63
C LEU A 93 -17.86 12.76 18.48
N ALA A 94 -17.56 11.46 18.62
CA ALA A 94 -18.29 10.56 19.50
C ALA A 94 -18.10 10.91 21.00
N GLU A 95 -16.95 11.50 21.35
CA GLU A 95 -16.66 12.04 22.68
C GLU A 95 -17.29 13.43 22.91
N GLY A 96 -17.89 14.03 21.87
CA GLY A 96 -18.56 15.33 21.93
C GLY A 96 -17.63 16.54 21.90
N ASP A 97 -16.31 16.35 21.71
CA ASP A 97 -15.33 17.43 21.70
C ASP A 97 -15.03 17.93 20.27
N ILE A 98 -15.78 18.95 19.88
CA ILE A 98 -15.69 19.58 18.55
C ILE A 98 -14.46 20.53 18.47
N LYS A 99 -13.98 21.04 19.61
CA LYS A 99 -12.88 22.04 19.64
C LYS A 99 -11.54 21.39 19.32
N SER A 100 -11.39 20.11 19.64
CA SER A 100 -10.15 19.35 19.41
C SER A 100 -9.92 18.93 17.96
N ILE A 101 -10.96 18.97 17.11
CA ILE A 101 -10.87 18.59 15.68
C ILE A 101 -9.80 19.39 14.94
N GLY A 102 -9.70 20.70 15.19
CA GLY A 102 -8.69 21.54 14.55
C GLY A 102 -7.26 21.12 14.90
N LYS A 103 -7.01 20.72 16.16
CA LYS A 103 -5.70 20.20 16.61
C LYS A 103 -5.37 18.88 15.93
N ILE A 104 -6.36 18.01 15.74
CA ILE A 104 -6.20 16.72 15.06
C ILE A 104 -5.81 16.94 13.60
N ILE A 105 -6.52 17.82 12.89
CA ILE A 105 -6.19 18.16 11.50
C ILE A 105 -4.75 18.68 11.41
N MET A 106 -4.37 19.60 12.28
CA MET A 106 -3.03 20.17 12.28
C MET A 106 -1.94 19.13 12.59
N LYS A 107 -2.20 18.21 13.52
CA LYS A 107 -1.30 17.07 13.83
C LYS A 107 -1.02 16.24 12.58
N TYR A 108 -2.07 15.88 11.83
CA TYR A 108 -1.91 15.07 10.62
C TYR A 108 -1.34 15.86 9.43
N CYS A 109 -1.60 17.17 9.33
CA CYS A 109 -0.94 18.03 8.34
C CYS A 109 0.57 18.10 8.57
N ILE A 110 1.00 18.29 9.83
CA ILE A 110 2.42 18.30 10.19
C ILE A 110 3.04 16.93 9.91
N ALA A 111 2.39 15.85 10.33
CA ALA A 111 2.84 14.48 10.08
C ALA A 111 2.95 14.16 8.59
N PHE A 112 2.05 14.68 7.75
CA PHE A 112 2.14 14.49 6.29
C PHE A 112 3.24 15.35 5.67
N SER A 113 3.38 16.59 6.13
CA SER A 113 4.41 17.51 5.63
C SER A 113 5.82 17.00 5.89
N SER A 114 6.04 16.25 6.98
CA SER A 114 7.34 15.67 7.29
C SER A 114 7.79 14.68 6.21
N PHE A 115 6.89 13.91 5.57
CA PHE A 115 7.26 13.01 4.47
C PHE A 115 7.83 13.74 3.23
N TYR A 116 7.59 15.05 3.11
CA TYR A 116 8.15 15.89 2.05
C TYR A 116 9.37 16.67 2.52
N PHE A 117 9.37 17.10 3.77
CA PHE A 117 10.45 17.89 4.35
C PHE A 117 11.68 17.04 4.75
N LEU A 118 11.47 15.85 5.31
CA LEU A 118 12.56 14.98 5.80
C LEU A 118 13.59 14.63 4.71
N PRO A 119 13.19 14.28 3.47
CA PRO A 119 14.13 14.00 2.39
C PRO A 119 15.04 15.19 2.09
N TRP A 120 14.47 16.40 2.05
CA TRP A 120 15.25 17.62 1.85
C TRP A 120 16.25 17.86 2.99
N VAL A 121 15.84 17.62 4.25
CA VAL A 121 16.76 17.72 5.41
C VAL A 121 17.91 16.73 5.30
N PHE A 122 17.64 15.49 4.89
CA PHE A 122 18.68 14.48 4.72
C PHE A 122 19.64 14.80 3.58
N ASP A 123 19.14 15.40 2.50
CA ASP A 123 19.98 15.88 1.39
C ASP A 123 20.90 17.01 1.84
N VAL A 124 20.38 18.00 2.60
CA VAL A 124 21.20 19.08 3.18
C VAL A 124 22.28 18.54 4.12
N ILE A 125 21.93 17.58 4.99
CA ILE A 125 22.91 16.94 5.88
C ILE A 125 24.00 16.25 5.05
N ARG A 126 23.62 15.50 4.01
CA ARG A 126 24.57 14.85 3.11
C ARG A 126 25.51 15.87 2.46
N GLU A 127 25.00 16.99 1.98
CA GLU A 127 25.81 18.07 1.39
C GLU A 127 26.78 18.69 2.39
N CYS A 128 26.39 18.83 3.67
CA CYS A 128 27.29 19.35 4.70
C CYS A 128 28.43 18.40 5.09
N PHE A 129 28.28 17.09 4.85
CA PHE A 129 29.28 16.05 5.21
C PHE A 129 30.01 15.46 3.99
N SER A 130 29.78 16.01 2.80
CA SER A 130 30.45 15.61 1.55
C SER A 130 31.46 16.65 1.10
#